data_AF-A0A3L9Z3M5-F1
#
_entry.id   AF-A0A3L9Z3M5-F1
#
_cell.length_a   1.000
_cell.length_b   1.000
_cell.length_c   1.000
_cell.angle_alpha   90.00
_cell.angle_beta   90.00
_cell.angle_gamma   90.00
#
_symmetry.space_group_name_H-M   'P 1'
#
loop_
_entity.id
_entity.type
_entity.pdbx_description
1 polymer ?
#
loop_
_entity_poly.entity_id
_entity_poly.type
_entity_poly.pdbx_seq_one_letter_code
_entity_poly.pdbx_strand_id
1 'polypeptide(L)'
;MDHLTKLEEMLDRANTEIKNGNYESASNILEKIIDIDSNFGKAYNHLAYLYEVKFKEYEKGETLYKLCLEKSPMYPAVYYNYSILLSTLGKHTELKELLDTALTIPGVVKATVFNEYAIMYEQQGKLDEAIEYFKKCALDTLDKNVLNRAKESIDRCKLKKELL
;
A
#
# COMPACT_ATOMS: atom_id res chain seq x y z
N MET A 1 11.38 -0.63 29.70
CA MET A 1 10.79 -0.60 28.36
C MET A 1 10.66 -2.04 27.91
N ASP A 2 9.44 -2.53 27.64
CA ASP A 2 9.28 -3.88 27.14
C ASP A 2 9.85 -4.03 25.72
N HIS A 3 10.08 -5.28 25.31
CA HIS A 3 10.71 -5.62 24.03
C HIS A 3 10.00 -4.96 22.84
N LEU A 4 8.66 -4.98 22.84
CA LEU A 4 7.84 -4.40 21.79
C LEU A 4 8.03 -2.87 21.69
N THR A 5 7.99 -2.17 22.82
CA THR A 5 8.17 -0.71 22.87
C THR A 5 9.51 -0.30 22.26
N LYS A 6 10.58 -1.06 22.52
CA LYS A 6 11.90 -0.81 21.93
C LYS A 6 11.90 -0.97 20.40
N LEU A 7 11.19 -1.98 19.88
CA LEU A 7 11.09 -2.19 18.43
C LEU A 7 10.29 -1.08 17.74
N GLU A 8 9.21 -0.60 18.37
CA GLU A 8 8.44 0.55 17.88
C GLU A 8 9.29 1.83 17.85
N GLU A 9 10.09 2.11 18.88
CA GLU A 9 11.01 3.26 18.87
C GLU A 9 12.07 3.17 17.77
N MET A 10 12.60 1.96 17.54
CA MET A 10 13.52 1.73 16.42
C MET A 10 12.82 1.94 15.07
N LEU A 11 11.57 1.52 14.94
CA LEU A 11 10.76 1.72 13.75
C LEU A 11 10.49 3.22 13.51
N ASP A 12 10.17 3.98 14.55
CA ASP A 12 9.98 5.43 14.47
C ASP A 12 11.26 6.16 14.05
N ARG A 13 12.42 5.70 14.53
CA ARG A 13 13.70 6.19 14.06
C ARG A 13 13.91 5.87 12.57
N ALA A 14 13.66 4.64 12.13
CA ALA A 14 13.75 4.29 10.72
C ALA A 14 12.84 5.17 9.85
N ASN A 15 11.60 5.41 10.28
CA ASN A 15 10.65 6.31 9.61
C ASN A 15 11.19 7.75 9.52
N THR A 16 11.89 8.22 10.55
CA THR A 16 12.53 9.54 10.55
C THR A 16 13.67 9.59 9.54
N GLU A 17 14.51 8.57 9.47
CA GLU A 17 15.57 8.45 8.46
C GLU A 17 14.99 8.42 7.03
N ILE A 18 13.89 7.69 6.81
CA ILE A 18 13.16 7.68 5.51
C ILE A 18 12.71 9.09 5.13
N LYS A 19 12.10 9.83 6.06
CA LYS A 19 11.63 11.21 5.83
C LYS A 19 12.78 12.16 5.50
N ASN A 20 13.94 11.95 6.13
CA ASN A 20 15.14 12.75 5.89
C ASN A 20 15.90 12.35 4.61
N GLY A 21 15.47 11.29 3.92
CA GLY A 21 16.14 10.79 2.71
C GLY A 21 17.34 9.87 2.97
N ASN A 22 17.58 9.49 4.23
CA ASN A 22 18.69 8.64 4.65
C ASN A 22 18.31 7.15 4.50
N TYR A 23 18.06 6.70 3.27
CA TYR A 23 17.45 5.38 3.01
C TYR A 23 18.32 4.19 3.44
N GLU A 24 19.65 4.31 3.33
CA GLU A 24 20.59 3.26 3.77
C GLU A 24 20.57 3.11 5.31
N SER A 25 20.59 4.24 6.02
CA SER A 25 20.44 4.29 7.48
C SER A 25 19.12 3.66 7.93
N ALA A 26 18.02 4.03 7.27
CA ALA A 26 16.71 3.43 7.53
C ALA A 26 16.71 1.91 7.30
N SER A 27 17.26 1.45 6.18
CA SER A 27 17.33 0.02 5.84
C SER A 27 18.10 -0.76 6.89
N ASN A 28 19.27 -0.26 7.32
CA ASN A 28 20.07 -0.89 8.38
C ASN A 28 19.31 -0.98 9.72
N ILE A 29 18.51 0.03 10.07
CA ILE A 29 17.70 -0.01 11.29
C ILE A 29 16.61 -1.08 11.15
N LEU A 30 15.92 -1.13 10.00
CA LEU A 30 14.84 -2.09 9.74
C LEU A 30 15.35 -3.53 9.72
N GLU A 31 16.49 -3.78 9.10
CA GLU A 31 17.17 -5.09 9.12
C GLU A 31 17.54 -5.48 10.55
N LYS A 32 18.06 -4.54 11.35
CA LYS A 32 18.34 -4.79 12.76
C LYS A 32 17.09 -5.09 13.59
N ILE A 33 15.93 -4.48 13.28
CA ILE A 33 14.67 -4.84 13.93
C ILE A 33 14.32 -6.29 13.62
N ILE A 34 14.46 -6.70 12.35
CA ILE A 34 14.19 -8.07 11.89
C ILE A 34 15.15 -9.08 12.55
N ASP A 35 16.43 -8.73 12.72
CA ASP A 35 17.42 -9.56 13.42
C ASP A 35 17.09 -9.74 14.91
N ILE A 36 16.52 -8.69 15.54
CA ILE A 36 16.11 -8.74 16.95
C ILE A 36 14.81 -9.55 17.11
N ASP A 37 13.84 -9.33 16.23
CA ASP A 37 12.56 -10.05 16.21
C ASP A 37 12.03 -10.22 14.77
N SER A 38 12.25 -11.43 14.25
CA SER A 38 11.75 -11.83 12.92
C SER A 38 10.22 -11.91 12.81
N ASN A 39 9.47 -11.77 13.91
CA ASN A 39 8.01 -11.70 13.89
C ASN A 39 7.47 -10.26 13.90
N PHE A 40 8.34 -9.25 14.00
CA PHE A 40 7.91 -7.85 13.96
C PHE A 40 7.60 -7.41 12.51
N GLY A 41 6.44 -7.84 12.01
CA GLY A 41 6.02 -7.70 10.62
C GLY A 41 6.07 -6.28 10.05
N LYS A 42 5.87 -5.26 10.89
CA LYS A 42 5.92 -3.85 10.47
C LYS A 42 7.25 -3.48 9.79
N ALA A 43 8.39 -4.00 10.30
CA ALA A 43 9.70 -3.69 9.73
C ALA A 43 9.81 -4.15 8.28
N TYR A 44 9.26 -5.33 7.95
CA TYR A 44 9.23 -5.84 6.59
C TYR A 44 8.46 -4.93 5.63
N ASN A 45 7.31 -4.37 6.04
CA ASN A 45 6.57 -3.40 5.20
C ASN A 45 7.38 -2.13 4.92
N HIS A 46 8.06 -1.59 5.95
CA HIS A 46 8.84 -0.37 5.78
C HIS A 46 10.10 -0.61 4.93
N LEU A 47 10.72 -1.78 5.05
CA LEU A 47 11.84 -2.17 4.20
C LEU A 47 11.39 -2.43 2.76
N ALA A 48 10.23 -3.09 2.58
CA ALA A 48 9.62 -3.31 1.27
C ALA A 48 9.37 -1.99 0.53
N TYR A 49 8.83 -0.98 1.23
CA TYR A 49 8.64 0.36 0.69
C TYR A 49 9.94 1.00 0.19
N LEU A 50 11.07 0.81 0.88
CA LEU A 50 12.36 1.33 0.43
C LEU A 50 12.82 0.64 -0.86
N TYR A 51 12.68 -0.68 -0.92
CA TYR A 51 13.02 -1.46 -2.12
C TYR A 51 12.13 -1.10 -3.31
N GLU A 52 10.84 -0.88 -3.10
CA GLU A 52 9.90 -0.43 -4.13
C GLU A 52 10.19 1.02 -4.59
N VAL A 53 10.25 1.96 -3.66
CA VAL A 53 10.19 3.39 -4.01
C VAL A 53 11.56 3.97 -4.31
N LYS A 54 12.61 3.51 -3.62
CA LYS A 54 13.95 4.10 -3.70
C LYS A 54 14.92 3.24 -4.49
N PHE A 55 15.02 1.96 -4.16
CA PHE A 55 15.99 1.08 -4.81
C PHE A 55 15.49 0.51 -6.14
N LYS A 56 14.17 0.54 -6.37
CA LYS A 56 13.53 0.01 -7.59
C LYS A 56 13.78 -1.48 -7.81
N GLU A 57 13.98 -2.22 -6.72
CA GLU A 57 14.11 -3.68 -6.71
C GLU A 57 12.76 -4.29 -6.33
N TYR A 58 11.87 -4.38 -7.31
CA TYR A 58 10.47 -4.74 -7.09
C TYR A 58 10.28 -6.17 -6.58
N GLU A 59 11.08 -7.14 -7.04
CA GLU A 59 11.00 -8.53 -6.57
C GLU A 59 11.34 -8.66 -5.09
N LYS A 60 12.33 -7.89 -4.64
CA LYS A 60 12.72 -7.85 -3.23
C LYS A 60 11.66 -7.14 -2.39
N GLY A 61 11.12 -6.02 -2.87
CA GLY A 61 10.00 -5.33 -2.24
C GLY A 61 8.77 -6.24 -2.07
N GLU A 62 8.38 -6.97 -3.12
CA GLU A 62 7.27 -7.92 -3.08
C GLU A 62 7.51 -9.04 -2.06
N THR A 63 8.71 -9.61 -2.03
CA THR A 63 9.07 -10.65 -1.05
C THR A 63 8.90 -10.13 0.38
N LEU A 64 9.33 -8.90 0.65
CA LEU A 64 9.21 -8.29 1.97
C LEU A 64 7.76 -7.92 2.34
N TYR A 65 6.93 -7.49 1.39
CA TYR A 65 5.50 -7.29 1.65
C TYR A 65 4.79 -8.62 1.97
N LYS A 66 5.10 -9.70 1.24
CA LYS A 66 4.58 -11.04 1.54
C LYS A 66 4.99 -11.51 2.94
N LEU A 67 6.24 -11.27 3.34
CA LEU A 67 6.71 -11.55 4.71
C LEU A 67 5.98 -10.70 5.76
N CYS A 68 5.70 -9.42 5.48
CA CYS A 68 4.89 -8.59 6.39
C CYS A 68 3.48 -9.18 6.60
N LEU A 69 2.83 -9.62 5.53
CA LEU A 69 1.52 -10.28 5.62
C LEU A 69 1.57 -11.60 6.40
N GLU A 70 2.66 -12.37 6.26
CA GLU A 70 2.86 -13.60 7.03
C GLU A 70 3.04 -13.31 8.53
N LYS A 71 3.87 -12.33 8.88
CA LYS A 71 4.24 -12.03 10.28
C LYS A 71 3.24 -11.13 11.00
N SER A 72 2.53 -10.28 10.27
CA SER A 72 1.58 -9.32 10.83
C SER A 72 0.40 -9.12 9.87
N PRO A 73 -0.45 -10.15 9.67
CA PRO A 73 -1.60 -10.09 8.76
C PRO A 73 -2.61 -9.00 9.14
N MET A 74 -2.61 -8.53 10.38
CA MET A 74 -3.53 -7.48 10.84
C MET A 74 -2.94 -6.06 10.70
N TYR A 75 -1.77 -5.90 10.08
CA TYR A 75 -1.14 -4.58 9.92
C TYR A 75 -1.70 -3.84 8.69
N PRO A 76 -2.49 -2.75 8.86
CA PRO A 76 -3.26 -2.20 7.75
C PRO A 76 -2.41 -1.60 6.63
N ALA A 77 -1.26 -1.02 6.95
CA ALA A 77 -0.44 -0.28 5.99
C ALA A 77 0.13 -1.16 4.86
N VAL A 78 0.37 -2.45 5.14
CA VAL A 78 0.92 -3.38 4.14
C VAL A 78 -0.04 -3.56 2.97
N TYR A 79 -1.34 -3.55 3.21
CA TYR A 79 -2.35 -3.78 2.17
C TYR A 79 -2.36 -2.65 1.13
N TYR A 80 -2.23 -1.40 1.58
CA TYR A 80 -2.12 -0.25 0.68
C TYR A 80 -0.78 -0.18 -0.03
N ASN A 81 0.31 -0.37 0.71
CA ASN A 81 1.64 -0.27 0.10
C ASN A 81 1.87 -1.39 -0.92
N TYR A 82 1.50 -2.63 -0.58
CA TYR A 82 1.65 -3.75 -1.50
C TYR A 82 0.68 -3.66 -2.70
N SER A 83 -0.52 -3.07 -2.53
CA SER A 83 -1.42 -2.86 -3.67
C SER A 83 -0.83 -1.93 -4.73
N ILE A 84 -0.10 -0.88 -4.31
CA ILE A 84 0.60 0.03 -5.23
C ILE A 84 1.66 -0.73 -6.03
N LEU A 85 2.46 -1.57 -5.37
CA LEU A 85 3.46 -2.39 -6.07
C LEU A 85 2.80 -3.37 -7.04
N LEU A 86 1.75 -4.08 -6.62
CA LEU A 86 1.04 -5.03 -7.50
C LEU A 86 0.40 -4.33 -8.70
N SER A 87 -0.15 -3.13 -8.52
CA SER A 87 -0.67 -2.30 -9.61
C SER A 87 0.47 -1.88 -10.56
N THR A 88 1.61 -1.47 -10.01
CA THR A 88 2.82 -1.11 -10.79
C THR A 88 3.30 -2.30 -11.64
N LEU A 89 3.25 -3.51 -11.10
CA LEU A 89 3.64 -4.75 -11.77
C LEU A 89 2.56 -5.32 -12.70
N GLY A 90 1.36 -4.73 -12.75
CA GLY A 90 0.23 -5.25 -13.54
C GLY A 90 -0.31 -6.60 -13.05
N LYS A 91 -0.01 -6.98 -11.81
CA LYS A 91 -0.41 -8.27 -11.20
C LYS A 91 -1.86 -8.21 -10.70
N HIS A 92 -2.80 -8.06 -11.63
CA HIS A 92 -4.20 -7.76 -11.30
C HIS A 92 -4.91 -8.86 -10.49
N THR A 93 -4.59 -10.14 -10.70
CA THR A 93 -5.18 -11.24 -9.91
C THR A 93 -4.74 -11.19 -8.46
N GLU A 94 -3.43 -11.12 -8.20
CA GLU A 94 -2.86 -10.98 -6.84
C GLU A 94 -3.36 -9.69 -6.18
N LEU A 95 -3.45 -8.59 -6.94
CA LEU A 95 -3.98 -7.31 -6.43
C LEU A 95 -5.42 -7.44 -5.97
N LYS A 96 -6.29 -8.08 -6.77
CA LYS A 96 -7.68 -8.26 -6.39
C LYS A 96 -7.82 -9.06 -5.10
N GLU A 97 -7.08 -10.15 -4.95
CA GLU A 97 -7.08 -10.98 -3.73
C GLU A 97 -6.61 -10.18 -2.51
N LEU A 98 -5.57 -9.36 -2.66
CA LEU A 98 -5.07 -8.49 -1.61
C LEU A 98 -6.13 -7.44 -1.19
N LEU A 99 -6.80 -6.80 -2.15
CA LEU A 99 -7.84 -5.80 -1.89
C LEU A 99 -9.10 -6.43 -1.27
N ASP A 100 -9.48 -7.63 -1.71
CA ASP A 100 -10.60 -8.39 -1.13
C ASP A 100 -10.32 -8.66 0.36
N THR A 101 -9.08 -9.05 0.68
CA THR A 101 -8.61 -9.26 2.06
C THR A 101 -8.58 -7.94 2.84
N ALA A 102 -8.05 -6.87 2.26
CA ALA A 102 -7.89 -5.57 2.92
C ALA A 102 -9.21 -5.02 3.48
N LEU A 103 -10.34 -5.24 2.79
CA LEU A 103 -11.67 -4.81 3.24
C LEU A 103 -12.13 -5.47 4.56
N THR A 104 -11.49 -6.57 4.96
CA THR A 104 -11.79 -7.30 6.20
C THR A 104 -10.88 -6.90 7.37
N ILE A 105 -9.83 -6.12 7.13
CA ILE A 105 -8.79 -5.81 8.12
C ILE A 105 -9.15 -4.56 8.92
N PRO A 106 -9.22 -4.64 10.26
CA PRO A 106 -9.45 -3.48 11.12
C PRO A 106 -8.41 -2.38 10.91
N GLY A 107 -8.86 -1.13 10.81
CA GLY A 107 -7.99 0.03 10.63
C GLY A 107 -7.58 0.32 9.18
N VAL A 108 -7.97 -0.52 8.21
CA VAL A 108 -7.85 -0.18 6.79
C VAL A 108 -8.87 0.92 6.43
N VAL A 109 -8.40 1.90 5.66
CA VAL A 109 -9.25 2.96 5.10
C VAL A 109 -9.91 2.44 3.82
N LYS A 110 -11.21 2.13 3.89
CA LYS A 110 -11.95 1.50 2.78
C LYS A 110 -11.95 2.36 1.51
N ALA A 111 -12.08 3.68 1.63
CA ALA A 111 -11.95 4.61 0.50
C ALA A 111 -10.66 4.41 -0.29
N THR A 112 -9.53 4.21 0.39
CA THR A 112 -8.24 3.90 -0.25
C THR A 112 -8.30 2.57 -1.00
N VAL A 113 -8.88 1.52 -0.40
CA VAL A 113 -9.03 0.22 -1.08
C VAL A 113 -9.91 0.33 -2.32
N PHE A 114 -11.02 1.07 -2.25
CA PHE A 114 -11.87 1.32 -3.41
C PHE A 114 -11.16 2.10 -4.52
N ASN A 115 -10.28 3.06 -4.16
CA ASN A 115 -9.44 3.74 -5.13
C ASN A 115 -8.51 2.76 -5.87
N GLU A 116 -7.88 1.83 -5.16
CA GLU A 116 -6.98 0.85 -5.78
C GLU A 116 -7.72 -0.14 -6.69
N TYR A 117 -8.94 -0.58 -6.32
CA TYR A 117 -9.79 -1.33 -7.26
C TYR A 117 -10.08 -0.53 -8.53
N ALA A 118 -10.41 0.75 -8.38
CA ALA A 118 -10.74 1.61 -9.51
C ALA A 118 -9.55 1.76 -10.46
N ILE A 119 -8.36 2.01 -9.94
CA ILE A 119 -7.10 2.07 -10.70
C ILE A 119 -6.84 0.73 -11.41
N MET A 120 -6.99 -0.39 -10.70
CA MET A 120 -6.80 -1.74 -11.27
C MET A 120 -7.75 -2.00 -12.45
N TYR A 121 -9.03 -1.63 -12.35
CA TYR A 121 -9.98 -1.78 -13.45
C TYR A 121 -9.70 -0.81 -14.60
N GLU A 122 -9.30 0.43 -14.30
CA GLU A 122 -8.92 1.41 -15.30
C GLU A 122 -7.72 0.93 -16.14
N GLN A 123 -6.70 0.33 -15.51
CA GLN A 123 -5.54 -0.27 -16.18
C GLN A 123 -5.92 -1.42 -17.12
N GLN A 124 -6.99 -2.16 -16.81
CA GLN A 124 -7.53 -3.23 -17.66
C GLN A 124 -8.44 -2.72 -18.78
N GLY A 125 -8.69 -1.41 -18.88
CA GLY A 125 -9.67 -0.83 -19.81
C GLY A 125 -11.13 -1.09 -19.41
N LYS A 126 -11.38 -1.64 -18.21
CA LYS A 126 -12.70 -1.88 -17.64
C LYS A 126 -13.24 -0.60 -17.02
N LEU A 127 -13.54 0.37 -17.88
CA LEU A 127 -13.81 1.75 -17.47
C LEU A 127 -15.11 1.91 -16.67
N ASP A 128 -16.11 1.06 -16.91
CA ASP A 128 -17.37 1.08 -16.16
C ASP A 128 -17.17 0.62 -14.71
N GLU A 129 -16.44 -0.48 -14.51
CA GLU A 129 -16.06 -0.96 -13.20
C GLU A 129 -15.15 0.04 -12.47
N ALA A 130 -14.21 0.66 -13.18
CA ALA A 130 -13.36 1.71 -12.61
C ALA A 130 -14.20 2.88 -12.06
N ILE A 131 -15.15 3.40 -12.85
CA ILE A 131 -16.06 4.47 -12.43
C ILE A 131 -16.88 4.06 -11.20
N GLU A 132 -17.39 2.84 -11.17
CA GLU A 132 -18.17 2.34 -10.02
C GLU A 132 -17.35 2.31 -8.73
N TYR A 133 -16.09 1.86 -8.80
CA TYR A 133 -15.22 1.85 -7.62
C TYR A 133 -14.74 3.26 -7.21
N PHE A 134 -14.51 4.18 -8.16
CA PHE A 134 -14.25 5.58 -7.80
C PHE A 134 -15.45 6.23 -7.10
N LYS A 135 -16.69 5.89 -7.49
CA LYS A 135 -17.88 6.34 -6.76
C LYS A 135 -17.92 5.77 -5.34
N LYS A 136 -17.63 4.48 -5.15
CA LYS A 136 -17.53 3.88 -3.81
C LYS A 136 -16.47 4.57 -2.94
N CYS A 137 -15.31 4.87 -3.50
CA CYS A 137 -14.27 5.67 -2.85
C CYS A 137 -14.80 7.04 -2.39
N ALA A 138 -15.49 7.76 -3.28
CA ALA A 138 -16.07 9.07 -2.95
C ALA A 138 -17.17 8.98 -1.88
N LEU A 139 -17.99 7.93 -1.87
CA LEU A 139 -19.09 7.78 -0.90
C LEU A 139 -18.60 7.35 0.49
N ASP A 140 -17.44 6.71 0.58
CA ASP A 140 -16.88 6.19 1.84
C ASP A 140 -16.07 7.24 2.63
N THR A 141 -15.68 8.36 1.99
CA THR A 141 -14.81 9.37 2.59
C THR A 141 -15.53 10.69 2.90
N LEU A 142 -15.07 11.36 3.95
CA LEU A 142 -15.42 12.77 4.25
C LEU A 142 -14.30 13.75 3.86
N ASP A 143 -13.15 13.24 3.41
CA ASP A 143 -12.02 14.06 3.01
C ASP A 143 -12.27 14.69 1.63
N LYS A 144 -12.33 16.02 1.58
CA LYS A 144 -12.59 16.79 0.36
C LYS A 144 -11.56 16.54 -0.74
N ASN A 145 -10.30 16.31 -0.39
CA ASN A 145 -9.25 16.02 -1.37
C ASN A 145 -9.41 14.63 -1.98
N VAL A 146 -9.87 13.64 -1.21
CA VAL A 146 -10.21 12.32 -1.74
C VAL A 146 -11.43 12.42 -2.66
N LEU A 147 -12.47 13.17 -2.27
CA LEU A 147 -13.65 13.42 -3.12
C LEU A 147 -13.27 14.04 -4.47
N ASN A 148 -12.44 15.08 -4.46
CA ASN A 148 -12.00 15.77 -5.67
C ASN A 148 -11.19 14.83 -6.58
N ARG A 149 -10.24 14.07 -6.02
CA ARG A 149 -9.44 13.09 -6.77
C ARG A 149 -10.31 11.99 -7.41
N ALA A 150 -11.32 11.50 -6.68
CA ALA A 150 -12.25 10.51 -7.20
C ALA A 150 -13.08 11.09 -8.35
N LYS A 151 -13.57 12.33 -8.22
CA LYS A 151 -14.29 13.03 -9.28
C LYS A 151 -13.44 13.18 -10.55
N GLU A 152 -12.21 13.69 -10.41
CA GLU A 152 -11.27 13.85 -11.53
C GLU A 152 -10.98 12.50 -12.22
N SER A 153 -10.87 11.42 -11.45
CA SER A 153 -10.63 10.08 -11.99
C SER A 153 -11.84 9.50 -12.72
N ILE A 154 -13.06 9.77 -12.23
CA ILE A 154 -14.31 9.44 -12.94
C ILE A 154 -14.38 10.19 -14.26
N ASP A 155 -14.11 11.50 -14.27
CA ASP A 155 -14.16 12.31 -15.47
C ASP A 155 -13.10 11.86 -16.50
N ARG A 156 -11.90 11.50 -16.03
CA ARG A 156 -10.87 10.85 -16.87
C ARG A 156 -11.36 9.55 -17.48
N CYS A 157 -12.02 8.67 -16.72
CA CYS A 157 -12.55 7.42 -17.24
C CYS A 157 -13.65 7.65 -18.28
N LYS A 158 -14.57 8.61 -18.05
CA LYS A 158 -15.60 8.98 -19.03
C LYS A 158 -14.99 9.48 -20.33
N LEU A 159 -13.99 10.36 -20.25
CA LEU A 159 -13.27 10.83 -21.43
C LEU A 159 -12.62 9.68 -22.19
N LYS A 160 -11.98 8.73 -21.51
CA LYS A 160 -11.42 7.53 -22.15
C LYS A 160 -12.50 6.72 -22.89
N LYS A 161 -13.71 6.60 -22.34
CA LYS A 161 -14.82 5.91 -23.00
C LYS A 161 -15.28 6.60 -24.28
N GLU A 162 -15.23 7.93 -24.33
CA GLU A 162 -15.61 8.70 -25.53
C GLU A 162 -14.58 8.56 -26.67
N LEU A 163 -13.35 8.11 -26.34
CA LEU A 163 -12.26 7.91 -27.30
C LEU A 163 -12.17 6.48 -27.85
N LEU A 164 -12.98 5.54 -27.35
CA LEU A 164 -13.05 4.13 -27.78
C LEU A 164 -14.21 3.92 -28.75
#